data_AF-A0A2D3LMZ5-F1
#
_entry.id   AF-A0A2D3LMZ5-F1
#
_cell.length_a   1.000
_cell.length_b   1.000
_cell.length_c   1.000
_cell.angle_alpha   90.00
_cell.angle_beta   90.00
_cell.angle_gamma   90.00
#
_symmetry.space_group_name_H-M   'P 1'
#
loop_
_entity.id
_entity.type
_entity.pdbx_description
1 polymer ?
#
loop_
_entity_poly.entity_id
_entity_poly.type
_entity_poly.pdbx_seq_one_letter_code
_entity_poly.pdbx_strand_id
1 'polypeptide(L)'
;MRILKVLIVGFLMILAAGSASAETAIGIGNFDWRPVMDAIMHVESKGNAKAVNGPHAGILQISKGIVTECNSILKSKGSKKRYTLADRFSPNKSREMFVLFQSCHNVSNNIERAIRMWHGGVNFSKSKTQQYYNRVKKFLKI
;
A
#
# COMPACT_ATOMS: atom_id res chain seq x y z
N MET A 1 54.18 34.72 -15.58
CA MET A 1 53.32 35.77 -16.16
C MET A 1 51.87 35.31 -16.06
N ARG A 2 51.05 36.05 -15.32
CA ARG A 2 49.83 36.71 -15.84
C ARG A 2 48.76 35.73 -16.32
N ILE A 3 47.82 35.37 -15.44
CA ILE A 3 46.47 35.96 -15.42
C ILE A 3 45.83 35.95 -16.81
N LEU A 4 44.88 35.05 -17.03
CA LEU A 4 43.74 35.42 -17.86
C LEU A 4 42.46 34.82 -17.30
N LYS A 5 41.74 35.70 -16.60
CA LYS A 5 40.32 35.60 -16.33
C LYS A 5 39.59 35.46 -17.67
N VAL A 6 38.78 34.43 -17.84
CA VAL A 6 37.59 34.54 -18.69
C VAL A 6 36.43 33.89 -17.94
N LEU A 7 35.62 34.77 -17.37
CA LEU A 7 34.26 34.52 -16.92
C LEU A 7 33.41 34.19 -18.15
N ILE A 8 32.81 33.01 -18.21
CA ILE A 8 31.59 32.80 -18.98
C ILE A 8 30.55 32.20 -18.05
N VAL A 9 29.61 33.07 -17.72
CA VAL A 9 28.36 32.79 -17.03
C VAL A 9 27.54 31.89 -17.95
N GLY A 10 27.52 30.59 -17.64
CA GLY A 10 26.53 29.65 -18.17
C GLY A 10 25.41 29.51 -17.16
N PHE A 11 24.34 30.29 -17.33
CA PHE A 11 23.10 30.16 -16.57
C PHE A 11 22.46 28.80 -16.93
N LEU A 12 22.82 27.75 -16.19
CA LEU A 12 22.24 26.43 -16.38
C LEU A 12 20.85 26.41 -15.73
N MET A 13 19.83 26.55 -16.59
CA MET A 13 18.44 26.33 -16.25
C MET A 13 18.23 24.91 -15.71
N ILE A 14 17.51 24.87 -14.59
CA ILE A 14 16.42 23.93 -14.28
C ILE A 14 16.80 22.45 -14.38
N LEU A 15 17.24 21.90 -13.24
CA LEU A 15 16.69 20.63 -12.80
C LEU A 15 15.92 20.91 -11.51
N ALA A 16 14.60 21.05 -11.66
CA ALA A 16 13.70 20.73 -10.58
C ALA A 16 13.99 19.26 -10.23
N ALA A 17 14.77 19.06 -9.16
CA ALA A 17 14.76 17.80 -8.43
C ALA A 17 13.34 17.70 -7.84
N GLY A 18 12.40 17.26 -8.67
CA GLY A 18 11.19 16.63 -8.18
C GLY A 18 11.69 15.48 -7.35
N SER A 19 11.67 15.65 -6.04
CA SER A 19 11.76 14.56 -5.09
C SER A 19 10.57 13.66 -5.36
N ALA A 20 10.67 12.80 -6.37
CA ALA A 20 9.94 11.57 -6.41
C ALA A 20 10.38 10.88 -5.13
N SER A 21 9.53 11.02 -4.10
CA SER A 21 9.60 10.18 -2.93
C SER A 21 9.53 8.77 -3.46
N ALA A 22 10.69 8.15 -3.64
CA ALA A 22 10.82 6.73 -3.88
C ALA A 22 10.24 6.09 -2.63
N GLU A 23 8.92 5.89 -2.66
CA GLU A 23 8.22 5.12 -1.66
C GLU A 23 8.92 3.77 -1.69
N THR A 24 9.70 3.56 -0.63
CA THR A 24 10.51 2.39 -0.40
C THR A 24 9.72 1.17 -0.84
N ALA A 25 10.26 0.46 -1.84
CA ALA A 25 9.80 -0.87 -2.17
C ALA A 25 9.91 -1.70 -0.88
N ILE A 26 8.81 -1.85 -0.16
CA ILE A 26 8.77 -2.64 1.07
C ILE A 26 8.81 -4.09 0.60
N GLY A 27 10.03 -4.55 0.35
CA GLY A 27 10.37 -5.90 -0.05
C GLY A 27 10.00 -6.87 1.05
N ILE A 28 8.80 -7.44 0.93
CA ILE A 28 8.48 -8.76 1.46
C ILE A 28 7.75 -9.48 0.31
N GLY A 29 8.55 -10.10 -0.56
CA GLY A 29 8.13 -10.80 -1.78
C GLY A 29 8.39 -9.98 -3.04
N ASN A 30 8.97 -10.61 -4.06
CA ASN A 30 9.32 -10.03 -5.37
C ASN A 30 8.11 -9.53 -6.19
N PHE A 31 6.94 -9.37 -5.57
CA PHE A 31 5.68 -9.07 -6.21
C PHE A 31 5.28 -7.61 -5.93
N ASP A 32 5.05 -6.84 -7.00
CA ASP A 32 4.59 -5.47 -6.87
C ASP A 32 3.09 -5.43 -6.53
N TRP A 33 2.80 -5.22 -5.25
CA TRP A 33 1.43 -5.06 -4.76
C TRP A 33 0.83 -3.69 -5.09
N ARG A 34 1.60 -2.74 -5.63
CA ARG A 34 1.15 -1.35 -5.79
C ARG A 34 -0.07 -1.21 -6.70
N PRO A 35 -0.14 -1.84 -7.89
CA PRO A 35 -1.34 -1.77 -8.71
C PRO A 35 -2.60 -2.31 -8.03
N VAL A 36 -2.44 -3.39 -7.25
CA VAL A 36 -3.55 -4.02 -6.51
C VAL A 36 -4.03 -3.09 -5.39
N MET A 37 -3.11 -2.54 -4.61
CA MET A 37 -3.43 -1.62 -3.52
C MET A 37 -4.06 -0.32 -4.03
N ASP A 38 -3.59 0.20 -5.17
CA ASP A 38 -4.15 1.43 -5.75
C ASP A 38 -5.58 1.20 -6.28
N ALA A 39 -5.84 0.04 -6.90
CA ALA A 39 -7.18 -0.33 -7.35
C ALA A 39 -8.15 -0.54 -6.16
N ILE A 40 -7.70 -1.22 -5.10
CA ILE A 40 -8.49 -1.38 -3.87
C ILE A 40 -8.74 -0.02 -3.21
N MET A 41 -7.71 0.82 -3.07
CA MET A 41 -7.81 2.16 -2.50
C MET A 41 -8.86 3.01 -3.21
N HIS A 42 -8.89 2.95 -4.55
CA HIS A 42 -9.89 3.68 -5.32
C HIS A 42 -11.32 3.25 -4.98
N VAL A 43 -11.56 1.94 -4.87
CA VAL A 43 -12.87 1.37 -4.53
C VAL A 43 -13.27 1.63 -3.08
N GLU A 44 -12.32 1.58 -2.15
CA GLU A 44 -12.57 1.64 -0.71
C GLU A 44 -12.74 3.07 -0.19
N SER A 45 -11.92 4.01 -0.67
CA SER A 45 -11.83 5.35 -0.06
C SER A 45 -11.67 6.48 -1.08
N LYS A 46 -11.50 6.16 -2.36
CA LYS A 46 -11.06 7.13 -3.40
C LYS A 46 -9.77 7.86 -3.00
N GLY A 47 -8.90 7.21 -2.22
CA GLY A 47 -7.66 7.78 -1.70
C GLY A 47 -7.80 8.65 -0.45
N ASN A 48 -9.00 8.76 0.15
CA ASN A 48 -9.19 9.54 1.36
C ASN A 48 -8.61 8.82 2.59
N ALA A 49 -7.47 9.31 3.07
CA ALA A 49 -6.79 8.77 4.25
C ALA A 49 -7.61 8.90 5.55
N LYS A 50 -8.60 9.79 5.60
CA LYS A 50 -9.50 9.99 6.75
C LYS A 50 -10.84 9.26 6.60
N ALA A 51 -11.02 8.44 5.56
CA ALA A 51 -12.28 7.71 5.34
C ALA A 51 -12.58 6.77 6.52
N VAL A 52 -13.82 6.78 6.99
CA VAL A 52 -14.33 5.88 8.04
C VAL A 52 -15.68 5.33 7.59
N ASN A 53 -15.83 4.00 7.64
CA ASN A 53 -17.08 3.31 7.37
C ASN A 53 -17.29 2.22 8.41
N GLY A 54 -18.10 2.50 9.43
CA GLY A 54 -18.29 1.61 10.58
C GLY A 54 -16.94 1.23 11.23
N PRO A 55 -16.60 -0.06 11.34
CA PRO A 55 -15.34 -0.48 11.96
C PRO A 55 -14.10 -0.28 11.07
N HIS A 56 -14.26 0.14 9.82
CA HIS A 56 -13.21 0.27 8.83
C HIS A 56 -12.70 1.71 8.70
N ALA A 57 -11.39 1.88 8.51
CA ALA A 57 -10.77 3.21 8.43
C ALA A 57 -9.59 3.26 7.45
N GLY A 58 -9.35 4.44 6.89
CA GLY A 58 -8.19 4.75 6.07
C GLY A 58 -8.35 4.43 4.59
N ILE A 59 -7.24 4.59 3.85
CA ILE A 59 -7.23 4.46 2.40
C ILE A 59 -7.64 3.07 1.90
N LEU A 60 -7.41 2.01 2.70
CA LEU A 60 -7.74 0.63 2.38
C LEU A 60 -8.85 0.05 3.26
N GLN A 61 -9.55 0.91 4.03
CA GLN A 61 -10.68 0.52 4.90
C GLN A 61 -10.33 -0.66 5.85
N ILE A 62 -9.22 -0.50 6.58
CA ILE A 62 -8.67 -1.51 7.49
C ILE A 62 -9.53 -1.61 8.76
N SER A 63 -9.84 -2.84 9.20
CA SER A 63 -10.57 -3.08 10.44
C SER A 63 -9.64 -3.29 11.65
N LYS A 64 -10.19 -3.29 12.87
CA LYS A 64 -9.44 -3.69 14.08
C LYS A 64 -8.85 -5.10 13.96
N GLY A 65 -9.59 -6.03 13.32
CA GLY A 65 -9.14 -7.41 13.15
C GLY A 65 -7.84 -7.50 12.34
N ILE A 66 -7.74 -6.75 11.25
CA ILE A 66 -6.51 -6.72 10.42
C ILE A 66 -5.33 -6.13 11.20
N VAL A 67 -5.54 -5.10 12.02
CA VAL A 67 -4.48 -4.54 12.89
C VAL A 67 -3.99 -5.58 13.89
N THR A 68 -4.91 -6.30 14.56
CA THR A 68 -4.56 -7.38 15.49
C THR A 68 -3.81 -8.51 14.80
N GLU A 69 -4.26 -8.90 13.60
CA GLU A 69 -3.62 -9.96 12.81
C GLU A 69 -2.20 -9.56 12.39
N CYS A 70 -2.01 -8.36 11.87
CA CYS A 70 -0.69 -7.84 11.52
C CYS A 70 0.26 -7.83 12.74
N ASN A 71 -0.24 -7.41 13.90
CA ASN A 71 0.54 -7.45 15.14
C ASN A 71 0.89 -8.87 15.58
N SER A 72 0.00 -9.83 15.36
CA SER A 72 0.23 -11.24 15.66
C SER A 72 1.29 -11.84 14.73
N ILE A 73 1.24 -11.53 13.44
CA ILE A 73 2.27 -11.90 12.45
C ILE A 73 3.63 -11.28 12.82
N LEU A 74 3.67 -10.00 13.20
CA LEU A 74 4.92 -9.37 13.63
C LEU A 74 5.49 -10.02 14.89
N LYS A 75 4.62 -10.38 15.84
CA LYS A 75 5.02 -11.08 17.07
C LYS A 75 5.59 -12.46 16.76
N SER A 76 4.96 -13.25 15.88
CA SER A 76 5.45 -14.58 15.51
C SER A 76 6.79 -14.52 14.77
N LYS A 77 7.03 -13.44 14.01
CA LYS A 77 8.32 -13.14 13.37
C LYS A 77 9.37 -12.52 14.31
N GLY A 78 9.10 -12.39 15.61
CA GLY A 78 10.03 -11.81 16.59
C GLY A 78 10.21 -10.29 16.49
N SER A 79 9.42 -9.60 15.67
CA SER A 79 9.52 -8.15 15.51
C SER A 79 8.95 -7.41 16.73
N LYS A 80 9.58 -6.30 17.11
CA LYS A 80 9.10 -5.38 18.15
C LYS A 80 8.08 -4.35 17.63
N LYS A 81 7.95 -4.18 16.32
CA LYS A 81 7.01 -3.21 15.70
C LYS A 81 5.56 -3.59 16.01
N ARG A 82 4.71 -2.61 16.36
CA ARG A 82 3.27 -2.81 16.56
C ARG A 82 2.49 -1.66 15.93
N TYR A 83 1.42 -2.00 15.24
CA TYR A 83 0.43 -1.07 14.71
C TYR A 83 -0.64 -0.77 15.75
N THR A 84 -1.12 0.47 15.72
CA THR A 84 -2.26 0.97 16.49
C THR A 84 -3.48 1.17 15.59
N LEU A 85 -4.65 1.39 16.17
CA LEU A 85 -5.84 1.71 15.37
C LEU A 85 -5.72 3.03 14.59
N ALA A 86 -4.92 3.97 15.10
CA ALA A 86 -4.66 5.26 14.45
C ALA A 86 -3.81 5.08 13.18
N ASP A 87 -2.97 4.04 13.12
CA ASP A 87 -2.09 3.79 11.97
C ASP A 87 -2.85 3.46 10.69
N ARG A 88 -4.12 3.09 10.80
CA ARG A 88 -5.03 2.92 9.65
C ARG A 88 -5.22 4.21 8.86
N PHE A 89 -5.06 5.38 9.49
CA PHE A 89 -5.16 6.67 8.80
C PHE A 89 -3.86 7.09 8.11
N SER A 90 -2.76 6.34 8.28
CA SER A 90 -1.53 6.57 7.54
C SER A 90 -1.54 5.75 6.24
N PRO A 91 -1.44 6.38 5.05
CA PRO A 91 -1.36 5.66 3.78
C PRO A 91 -0.22 4.64 3.74
N ASN A 92 0.96 5.02 4.21
CA ASN A 92 2.14 4.16 4.20
C ASN A 92 1.94 2.94 5.10
N LYS A 93 1.49 3.13 6.35
CA LYS A 93 1.25 2.01 7.27
C LYS A 93 0.07 1.13 6.82
N SER A 94 -0.93 1.70 6.14
CA SER A 94 -2.01 0.93 5.53
C SER A 94 -1.50 -0.05 4.47
N ARG A 95 -0.62 0.43 3.58
CA ARG A 95 0.01 -0.40 2.55
C ARG A 95 0.92 -1.46 3.17
N GLU A 96 1.70 -1.10 4.19
CA GLU A 96 2.50 -2.07 4.93
C GLU A 96 1.66 -3.20 5.55
N MET A 97 0.55 -2.85 6.21
CA MET A 97 -0.37 -3.83 6.80
C MET A 97 -0.98 -4.74 5.72
N PHE A 98 -1.33 -4.19 4.55
CA PHE A 98 -1.80 -4.99 3.42
C PHE A 98 -0.74 -6.02 2.99
N VAL A 99 0.49 -5.59 2.72
CA VAL A 99 1.59 -6.48 2.29
C VAL A 99 1.88 -7.54 3.35
N LEU A 100 1.94 -7.15 4.63
CA LEU A 100 2.19 -8.07 5.73
C LEU A 100 1.10 -9.15 5.82
N PHE A 101 -0.17 -8.76 5.72
CA PHE A 101 -1.30 -9.68 5.72
C PHE A 101 -1.24 -10.65 4.52
N GLN A 102 -0.97 -10.14 3.30
CA GLN A 102 -0.82 -10.99 2.11
C GLN A 102 0.36 -11.96 2.23
N SER A 103 1.48 -11.54 2.84
CA SER A 103 2.66 -12.39 3.02
C SER A 103 2.40 -13.67 3.83
N CYS A 104 1.33 -13.68 4.66
CA CYS A 104 0.96 -14.84 5.47
C CYS A 104 -0.18 -15.67 4.84
N HIS A 105 -1.19 -14.99 4.27
CA HIS A 105 -2.44 -15.64 3.87
C HIS A 105 -2.54 -15.91 2.36
N ASN A 106 -1.63 -15.33 1.57
CA ASN A 106 -1.57 -15.43 0.12
C ASN A 106 -0.13 -15.70 -0.37
N VAL A 107 0.47 -16.79 0.12
CA VAL A 107 1.87 -17.16 -0.16
C VAL A 107 2.22 -17.33 -1.64
N SER A 108 1.23 -17.57 -2.51
CA SER A 108 1.41 -17.68 -3.96
C SER A 108 1.30 -16.34 -4.71
N ASN A 109 1.11 -15.22 -4.01
CA ASN A 109 0.91 -13.88 -4.58
C ASN A 109 -0.21 -13.82 -5.63
N ASN A 110 -1.30 -14.55 -5.43
CA ASN A 110 -2.42 -14.56 -6.37
C ASN A 110 -3.26 -13.27 -6.22
N ILE A 111 -3.34 -12.47 -7.29
CA ILE A 111 -4.04 -11.17 -7.29
C ILE A 111 -5.53 -11.30 -6.98
N GLU A 112 -6.23 -12.24 -7.62
CA GLU A 112 -7.66 -12.43 -7.38
C GLU A 112 -7.94 -12.84 -5.93
N ARG A 113 -7.13 -13.76 -5.39
CA ARG A 113 -7.19 -14.16 -3.99
C ARG A 113 -6.94 -12.97 -3.07
N ALA A 114 -5.94 -12.13 -3.36
CA ALA A 114 -5.64 -10.94 -2.57
C ALA A 114 -6.85 -10.00 -2.48
N ILE A 115 -7.48 -9.69 -3.62
CA ILE A 115 -8.62 -8.79 -3.72
C ILE A 115 -9.84 -9.37 -2.97
N ARG A 116 -10.16 -10.64 -3.22
CA ARG A 116 -11.34 -11.27 -2.59
C ARG A 116 -11.16 -11.45 -1.10
N MET A 117 -9.96 -11.84 -0.66
CA MET A 117 -9.63 -11.98 0.75
C MET A 117 -9.70 -10.65 1.48
N TRP A 118 -9.28 -9.56 0.85
CA TRP A 118 -9.37 -8.23 1.46
C TRP A 118 -10.82 -7.85 1.81
N HIS A 119 -11.78 -8.26 0.98
CA HIS A 119 -13.20 -8.00 1.23
C HIS A 119 -13.89 -9.06 2.11
N GLY A 120 -13.59 -10.34 1.89
CA GLY A 120 -14.32 -11.46 2.50
C GLY A 120 -13.57 -12.21 3.61
N GLY A 121 -12.36 -11.79 3.97
CA GLY A 121 -11.49 -12.50 4.90
C GLY A 121 -10.82 -13.74 4.29
N VAL A 122 -9.99 -14.44 5.08
CA VAL A 122 -9.16 -15.58 4.63
C VAL A 122 -9.99 -16.73 4.03
N ASN A 123 -11.21 -16.92 4.54
CA ASN A 123 -12.18 -17.93 4.11
C ASN A 123 -13.28 -17.35 3.21
N PHE A 124 -12.95 -16.37 2.36
CA PHE A 124 -13.91 -15.70 1.50
C PHE A 124 -14.72 -16.68 0.62
N SER A 125 -15.97 -16.32 0.35
CA SER A 125 -16.77 -16.98 -0.68
C SER A 125 -16.59 -16.27 -2.04
N LYS A 126 -16.34 -17.04 -3.11
CA LYS A 126 -16.19 -16.50 -4.47
C LYS A 126 -17.47 -15.79 -4.94
N SER A 127 -18.65 -16.35 -4.69
CA SER A 127 -19.91 -15.73 -5.10
C SER A 127 -20.16 -14.41 -4.36
N LYS A 128 -19.98 -14.40 -3.03
CA LYS A 128 -20.18 -13.20 -2.20
C LYS A 128 -19.18 -12.08 -2.50
N THR A 129 -17.96 -12.42 -2.94
CA THR A 129 -16.92 -11.43 -3.27
C THR A 129 -16.89 -11.04 -4.75
N GLN A 130 -17.73 -11.62 -5.60
CA GLN A 130 -17.66 -11.42 -7.05
C GLN A 130 -17.89 -9.96 -7.45
N GLN A 131 -18.92 -9.31 -6.88
CA GLN A 131 -19.22 -7.92 -7.18
C GLN A 131 -18.06 -7.01 -6.77
N TYR A 132 -17.51 -7.23 -5.58
CA TYR A 132 -16.35 -6.49 -5.10
C TYR A 132 -15.13 -6.65 -6.02
N TYR A 133 -14.80 -7.90 -6.36
CA TYR A 133 -13.70 -8.21 -7.28
C TYR A 133 -13.88 -7.51 -8.63
N ASN A 134 -15.09 -7.55 -9.20
CA ASN A 134 -15.40 -6.87 -10.45
C ASN A 134 -15.21 -5.35 -10.37
N ARG A 135 -15.54 -4.72 -9.23
CA ARG A 135 -15.29 -3.27 -9.03
C ARG A 135 -13.80 -2.96 -9.01
N VAL A 136 -13.01 -3.73 -8.26
CA VAL A 136 -11.55 -3.52 -8.16
C VAL A 136 -10.88 -3.76 -9.51
N LYS A 137 -11.28 -4.81 -10.24
CA LYS A 137 -10.73 -5.15 -11.55
C LYS A 137 -10.84 -4.00 -12.57
N LYS A 138 -11.85 -3.14 -12.47
CA LYS A 138 -12.00 -1.95 -13.34
C LYS A 138 -10.88 -0.92 -13.17
N PHE A 139 -10.24 -0.89 -12.00
CA PHE A 139 -9.15 0.05 -11.68
C PHE A 139 -7.77 -0.61 -11.65
N LEU A 140 -7.71 -1.93 -11.85
CA LEU A 140 -6.47 -2.69 -11.82
C LEU A 140 -5.69 -2.46 -13.12
N LYS A 141 -4.46 -1.96 -12.98
CA LYS A 141 -3.52 -1.70 -14.09
C LYS A 141 -2.28 -2.57 -13.90
N ILE A 142 -2.30 -3.76 -14.49
CA ILE A 142 -1.20 -4.74 -14.45
C ILE A 142 -0.60 -4.95 -15.83
#